data_AF-A0A842N3R7-F1
#
_entry.id   AF-A0A842N3R7-F1
#
_cell.length_a   1.000
_cell.length_b   1.000
_cell.length_c   1.000
_cell.angle_alpha   90.00
_cell.angle_beta   90.00
_cell.angle_gamma   90.00
#
_symmetry.space_group_name_H-M   'P 1'
#
loop_
_entity.id
_entity.type
_entity.pdbx_description
1 polymer ?
#
loop_
_entity_poly.entity_id
_entity_poly.type
_entity_poly.pdbx_seq_one_letter_code
_entity_poly.pdbx_strand_id
1 'polypeptide(L)'
;LIPLFFVNMGVETDLQALGAIGVLAISFLAIAMFDKIVGCGLGALLSGFGFKDSLRVGVGMMPRAEVALIMASIGVRAGVVGQSLLSMTVMVVLLTSLVTPILVKFAFKGAKRET
;
A
#
# COMPACT_ATOMS: atom_id res chain seq x y z
N LEU A 1 -12.98 16.39 6.07
CA LEU A 1 -13.36 15.06 6.62
C LEU A 1 -12.23 14.04 6.53
N ILE A 2 -11.45 14.01 5.44
CA ILE A 2 -10.33 13.07 5.23
C ILE A 2 -9.35 13.00 6.44
N PRO A 3 -8.86 14.11 7.03
CA PRO A 3 -7.95 14.02 8.17
C PRO A 3 -8.57 13.35 9.41
N LEU A 4 -9.86 13.62 9.68
CA LEU A 4 -10.57 13.01 10.80
C LEU A 4 -10.78 11.50 10.59
N PHE A 5 -10.97 11.06 9.35
CA PHE A 5 -11.06 9.63 9.03
C PHE A 5 -9.75 8.90 9.39
N PHE A 6 -8.60 9.43 8.97
CA PHE A 6 -7.30 8.81 9.30
C PHE A 6 -7.00 8.85 10.80
N VAL A 7 -7.40 9.90 11.51
CA VAL A 7 -7.28 9.96 12.98
C VAL A 7 -8.14 8.88 13.64
N ASN A 8 -9.40 8.73 13.21
CA ASN A 8 -10.32 7.76 13.77
C ASN A 8 -9.83 6.32 13.52
N MET A 9 -9.44 6.00 12.28
CA MET A 9 -8.86 4.69 11.93
C MET A 9 -7.58 4.40 12.72
N GLY A 10 -6.75 5.41 12.96
CA GLY A 10 -5.55 5.28 13.79
C GLY A 10 -5.86 4.97 15.26
N VAL A 11 -6.92 5.57 15.83
CA VAL A 11 -7.37 5.31 17.20
C VAL A 11 -8.00 3.91 17.35
N GLU A 12 -8.71 3.42 16.33
CA GLU A 12 -9.29 2.07 16.31
C GLU A 12 -8.25 0.95 16.11
N THR A 13 -7.03 1.30 15.72
CA THR A 13 -5.94 0.35 15.44
C THR A 13 -5.29 -0.13 16.73
N ASP A 14 -5.38 -1.43 17.01
CA ASP A 14 -4.61 -2.07 18.07
C ASP A 14 -3.24 -2.55 17.56
N LEU A 15 -2.17 -1.91 18.04
CA LEU A 15 -0.79 -2.26 17.72
C LEU A 15 -0.28 -3.50 18.46
N GLN A 16 -0.86 -3.87 19.61
CA GLN A 16 -0.44 -5.06 20.35
C GLN A 16 -0.90 -6.34 19.63
N ALA A 17 -2.08 -6.30 19.00
CA ALA A 17 -2.58 -7.39 18.17
C ALA A 17 -1.68 -7.70 16.95
N LEU A 18 -0.84 -6.75 16.51
CA LEU A 18 0.10 -6.95 15.40
C LEU A 18 1.35 -7.74 15.82
N GLY A 19 1.79 -7.63 17.07
CA GLY A 19 2.98 -8.34 17.57
C GLY A 19 2.87 -9.86 17.45
N ALA A 20 1.66 -10.39 17.61
CA ALA A 20 1.38 -11.83 17.50
C ALA A 20 1.33 -12.35 16.06
N ILE A 21 1.15 -11.47 15.06
CA ILE A 21 0.86 -11.84 13.66
C ILE A 21 1.91 -11.25 12.70
N GLY A 22 2.99 -10.68 13.25
CA GLY A 22 3.95 -9.86 12.52
C GLY A 22 4.57 -10.57 11.32
N VAL A 23 4.90 -11.85 11.42
CA VAL A 23 5.52 -12.61 10.31
C VAL A 23 4.55 -12.77 9.13
N LEU A 24 3.29 -13.12 9.41
CA LEU A 24 2.27 -13.25 8.36
C LEU A 24 1.94 -11.90 7.75
N ALA A 25 1.77 -10.87 8.56
CA ALA A 25 1.48 -9.50 8.08
C ALA A 25 2.60 -8.96 7.18
N ILE A 26 3.87 -9.19 7.53
CA ILE A 26 5.03 -8.79 6.71
C ILE A 26 5.06 -9.58 5.39
N SER A 27 4.79 -10.88 5.42
CA SER A 27 4.73 -11.68 4.19
C SER A 27 3.62 -11.20 3.24
N PHE A 28 2.45 -10.86 3.79
CA PHE A 28 1.32 -10.34 3.04
C PHE A 28 1.61 -8.96 2.44
N LEU A 29 2.27 -8.09 3.22
CA LEU A 29 2.75 -6.79 2.76
C LEU A 29 3.72 -6.94 1.58
N ALA A 30 4.70 -7.84 1.68
CA ALA A 30 5.66 -8.08 0.63
C ALA A 30 4.99 -8.57 -0.67
N ILE A 31 4.05 -9.52 -0.56
CA ILE A 31 3.27 -10.02 -1.70
C ILE A 31 2.42 -8.89 -2.31
N ALA A 32 1.73 -8.09 -1.49
CA ALA A 32 0.89 -6.99 -1.95
C ALA A 32 1.70 -5.90 -2.69
N MET A 33 2.91 -5.61 -2.23
CA MET A 33 3.82 -4.69 -2.91
C MET A 33 4.30 -5.28 -4.25
N PHE A 34 4.68 -6.55 -4.26
CA PHE A 34 5.14 -7.23 -5.48
C PHE A 34 4.04 -7.32 -6.55
N ASP A 35 2.83 -7.70 -6.14
CA ASP A 35 1.66 -7.79 -7.03
C ASP A 35 1.37 -6.45 -7.72
N LYS A 36 1.47 -5.34 -6.99
CA LYS A 36 1.25 -4.00 -7.57
C LYS A 36 2.34 -3.60 -8.55
N ILE A 37 3.60 -3.81 -8.21
CA ILE A 37 4.72 -3.47 -9.09
C ILE A 37 4.65 -4.30 -10.37
N VAL A 38 4.38 -5.60 -10.25
CA VAL A 38 4.30 -6.53 -11.38
C VAL A 38 3.03 -6.28 -12.20
N GLY A 39 1.86 -6.18 -11.57
CA GLY A 39 0.58 -5.99 -12.27
C GLY A 39 0.50 -4.66 -13.00
N CYS A 40 0.82 -3.55 -12.34
CA CYS A 40 0.82 -2.23 -12.98
C CYS A 40 2.01 -2.07 -13.94
N GLY A 41 3.17 -2.67 -13.64
CA GLY A 41 4.33 -2.64 -14.54
C GLY A 41 4.10 -3.43 -15.83
N LEU A 42 3.49 -4.62 -15.74
CA LEU A 42 3.09 -5.40 -16.92
C LEU A 42 1.98 -4.68 -17.71
N GLY A 43 1.01 -4.08 -17.03
CA GLY A 43 -0.04 -3.28 -17.68
C GLY A 43 0.54 -2.09 -18.47
N ALA A 44 1.53 -1.40 -17.90
CA ALA A 44 2.24 -0.32 -18.58
C ALA A 44 3.06 -0.83 -19.78
N LEU A 45 3.72 -1.98 -19.64
CA LEU A 45 4.49 -2.61 -20.72
C LEU A 45 3.58 -3.03 -21.89
N LEU A 46 2.42 -3.63 -21.62
CA LEU A 46 1.41 -3.97 -22.62
C LEU A 46 0.83 -2.73 -23.31
N SER A 47 0.82 -1.58 -22.61
CA SER A 47 0.38 -0.29 -23.17
C SER A 47 1.47 0.41 -24.01
N GLY A 48 2.64 -0.21 -24.19
CA GLY A 48 3.72 0.33 -25.03
C GLY A 48 4.76 1.19 -24.29
N PHE A 49 4.73 1.26 -22.96
CA PHE A 49 5.76 1.97 -22.19
C PHE A 49 7.08 1.19 -22.15
N GLY A 50 8.20 1.90 -22.15
CA GLY A 50 9.53 1.31 -21.96
C GLY A 50 9.70 0.72 -20.56
N PHE A 51 10.55 -0.30 -20.41
CA PHE A 51 10.71 -1.06 -19.16
C PHE A 51 10.98 -0.19 -17.91
N LYS A 52 11.73 0.92 -18.09
CA LYS A 52 12.03 1.87 -17.01
C LYS A 52 10.81 2.70 -16.61
N ASP A 53 9.97 3.09 -17.57
CA ASP A 53 8.76 3.86 -17.30
C ASP A 53 7.66 2.98 -16.73
N SER A 54 7.55 1.74 -17.20
CA SER A 54 6.66 0.73 -16.61
C SER A 54 6.98 0.46 -15.14
N LEU A 55 8.26 0.40 -14.77
CA LEU A 55 8.67 0.24 -13.37
C LEU A 55 8.29 1.48 -12.53
N ARG A 56 8.43 2.69 -13.08
CA ARG A 56 8.02 3.94 -12.41
C ARG A 56 6.52 3.99 -12.18
N VAL A 57 5.72 3.55 -13.16
CA VAL A 57 4.26 3.44 -13.03
C VAL A 57 3.90 2.44 -11.93
N GLY A 58 4.51 1.25 -11.92
CA GLY A 58 4.26 0.24 -10.89
C GLY A 58 4.57 0.72 -9.48
N VAL A 59 5.72 1.38 -9.30
CA VAL A 59 6.13 1.94 -8.01
C VAL A 59 5.27 3.15 -7.60
N GLY A 60 4.87 3.99 -8.55
CA GLY A 60 4.01 5.15 -8.30
C GLY A 60 2.57 4.79 -7.94
N MET A 61 2.09 3.61 -8.35
CA MET A 61 0.73 3.11 -8.07
C MET A 61 0.63 2.27 -6.79
N MET A 62 1.72 2.17 -6.01
CA MET A 62 1.72 1.46 -4.72
C MET A 62 0.87 2.09 -3.61
N PRO A 63 0.82 3.43 -3.41
CA PRO A 63 0.09 3.99 -2.29
C PRO A 63 -1.42 3.79 -2.50
N ARG A 64 -2.04 2.97 -1.66
CA ARG A 64 -3.49 2.76 -1.61
C ARG A 64 -3.95 2.94 -0.18
N ALA A 65 -4.38 4.15 0.18
CA ALA A 65 -4.75 4.47 1.56
C ALA A 65 -6.27 4.46 1.76
N GLU A 66 -6.98 5.34 1.08
CA GLU A 66 -8.37 5.66 1.41
C GLU A 66 -9.34 4.49 1.20
N VAL A 67 -9.40 3.93 -0.02
CA VAL A 67 -10.38 2.89 -0.36
C VAL A 67 -10.14 1.59 0.43
N ALA A 68 -8.88 1.23 0.70
CA ALA A 68 -8.57 0.02 1.46
C ALA A 68 -9.04 0.12 2.91
N LEU A 69 -8.80 1.27 3.55
CA LEU A 69 -9.23 1.56 4.91
C LEU A 69 -10.75 1.62 5.04
N ILE A 70 -11.44 2.25 4.08
CA ILE A 70 -12.90 2.31 4.06
C ILE A 70 -13.49 0.91 3.96
N MET A 71 -12.99 0.09 3.03
CA MET A 71 -13.48 -1.29 2.86
C MET A 71 -13.21 -2.16 4.08
N ALA A 72 -12.05 -2.02 4.72
CA ALA A 72 -11.75 -2.73 5.96
C ALA A 72 -12.70 -2.31 7.10
N SER A 73 -12.96 -1.01 7.26
CA SER A 73 -13.90 -0.50 8.29
C SER A 73 -15.32 -1.00 8.05
N ILE A 74 -15.80 -0.96 6.79
CA ILE A 74 -17.12 -1.51 6.42
C ILE A 74 -17.17 -3.01 6.69
N GLY A 75 -16.11 -3.76 6.36
CA GLY A 75 -16.04 -5.19 6.60
C GLY A 75 -16.10 -5.56 8.08
N VAL A 76 -15.45 -4.79 8.96
CA VAL A 76 -15.54 -4.96 10.41
C VAL A 76 -16.97 -4.67 10.89
N ARG A 77 -17.56 -3.56 10.44
CA ARG A 77 -18.95 -3.18 10.80
C ARG A 77 -19.98 -4.19 10.33
N ALA A 78 -19.73 -4.85 9.19
CA ALA A 78 -20.56 -5.91 8.65
C ALA A 78 -20.32 -7.28 9.32
N GLY A 79 -19.33 -7.39 10.21
CA GLY A 79 -18.96 -8.66 10.87
C GLY A 79 -18.27 -9.67 9.94
N VAL A 80 -17.84 -9.25 8.75
CA VAL A 80 -17.18 -10.10 7.74
C VAL A 80 -15.70 -10.29 8.08
N VAL A 81 -15.06 -9.28 8.67
CA VAL A 81 -13.65 -9.33 9.07
C VAL A 81 -13.49 -8.89 10.53
N GLY A 82 -12.49 -9.44 11.22
CA GLY A 82 -12.21 -9.09 12.62
C GLY A 82 -11.41 -7.78 12.75
N GLN A 83 -11.43 -7.17 13.95
CA GLN A 83 -10.69 -5.94 14.27
C GLN A 83 -9.18 -6.04 13.97
N SER A 84 -8.60 -7.23 14.13
CA SER A 84 -7.19 -7.50 13.81
C SER A 84 -6.85 -7.17 12.35
N LEU A 85 -7.78 -7.39 11.42
CA LEU A 85 -7.57 -7.16 9.99
C LEU A 85 -7.62 -5.66 9.64
N LEU A 86 -8.42 -4.89 10.38
CA LEU A 86 -8.39 -3.42 10.34
C LEU A 86 -7.01 -2.92 10.75
N SER A 87 -6.50 -3.40 11.89
CA SER A 87 -5.19 -3.02 12.41
C SER A 87 -4.06 -3.37 11.42
N MET A 88 -4.13 -4.56 10.80
CA MET A 88 -3.20 -4.95 9.74
C MET A 88 -3.27 -4.03 8.53
N THR A 89 -4.46 -3.70 8.08
CA THR A 89 -4.65 -2.82 6.91
C THR A 89 -4.08 -1.44 7.18
N VAL A 90 -4.33 -0.86 8.36
CA VAL A 90 -3.76 0.42 8.76
C VAL A 90 -2.24 0.36 8.77
N MET A 91 -1.66 -0.69 9.36
CA MET A 91 -0.21 -0.86 9.39
C MET A 91 0.41 -0.98 8.00
N VAL A 92 -0.19 -1.79 7.11
CA VAL A 92 0.23 -1.95 5.72
C VAL A 92 0.18 -0.62 4.99
N VAL A 93 -0.91 0.15 5.14
CA VAL A 93 -1.07 1.47 4.50
C VAL A 93 -0.01 2.45 5.01
N LEU A 94 0.25 2.49 6.31
CA LEU A 94 1.29 3.35 6.88
C LEU A 94 2.68 2.98 6.37
N LEU A 95 3.04 1.69 6.42
CA LEU A 95 4.35 1.21 5.98
C LEU A 95 4.55 1.44 4.47
N THR A 96 3.59 1.05 3.63
CA THR A 96 3.67 1.28 2.18
C THR A 96 3.75 2.76 1.85
N SER A 97 3.00 3.63 2.55
CA SER A 97 3.05 5.08 2.32
C SER A 97 4.40 5.70 2.68
N LEU A 98 5.08 5.18 3.71
CA LEU A 98 6.43 5.61 4.08
C LEU A 98 7.51 5.06 3.13
N VAL A 99 7.34 3.82 2.66
CA VAL A 99 8.30 3.14 1.77
C VAL A 99 8.19 3.64 0.32
N THR A 100 6.99 3.98 -0.15
CA THR A 100 6.76 4.42 -1.53
C THR A 100 7.63 5.62 -1.95
N PRO A 101 7.71 6.76 -1.22
CA PRO A 101 8.53 7.88 -1.66
C PRO A 101 10.02 7.54 -1.76
N ILE A 102 10.51 6.62 -0.91
CA ILE A 102 11.87 6.09 -0.97
C ILE A 102 12.05 5.29 -2.27
N LEU A 103 11.15 4.35 -2.55
CA LEU A 103 11.18 3.52 -3.77
C LEU A 103 11.04 4.36 -5.04
N VAL A 104 10.14 5.34 -5.07
CA VAL A 104 9.98 6.30 -6.17
C VAL A 104 11.30 7.05 -6.37
N LYS A 105 11.92 7.59 -5.32
CA LYS A 105 13.19 8.30 -5.44
C LYS A 105 14.29 7.44 -6.07
N PHE A 106 14.34 6.14 -5.76
CA PHE A 106 15.26 5.20 -6.40
C PHE A 106 14.88 4.88 -7.85
N ALA A 107 13.60 4.65 -8.15
CA ALA A 107 13.10 4.40 -9.52
C ALA A 107 13.35 5.59 -10.47
N PHE A 108 13.40 6.81 -9.91
CA PHE A 108 13.72 8.04 -10.65
C PHE A 108 15.22 8.40 -10.61
N LYS A 109 16.09 7.72 -9.82
CA LYS A 109 17.55 7.98 -9.70
C LYS A 109 18.39 7.56 -10.92
N GLY A 110 17.79 7.62 -12.10
CA GLY A 110 18.40 7.40 -13.41
C GLY A 110 17.55 7.96 -14.56
N ALA A 111 16.50 8.73 -14.24
CA ALA A 111 15.77 9.52 -15.21
C ALA A 111 16.68 10.68 -15.62
N LYS A 112 17.31 10.56 -16.79
CA LYS A 112 17.97 11.69 -17.44
C LYS A 112 16.91 12.78 -17.53
N ARG A 113 17.21 13.91 -16.90
CA ARG A 113 16.39 15.13 -16.90
C ARG A 113 16.29 15.56 -18.36
N GLU A 114 15.20 15.22 -19.03
CA GLU A 114 14.87 15.83 -20.32
C GLU A 114 14.43 17.25 -20.01
N THR A 115 15.38 18.16 -20.24
CA THR A 115 15.22 19.62 -20.29
C THR A 115 14.37 20.03 -21.46
#